data_AF-A0A7W9SUA9-F1
#
_entry.id   AF-A0A7W9SUA9-F1
#
_cell.length_a   1.000
_cell.length_b   1.000
_cell.length_c   1.000
_cell.angle_alpha   90.00
_cell.angle_beta   90.00
_cell.angle_gamma   90.00
#
_symmetry.space_group_name_H-M   'P 1'
#
loop_
_entity.id
_entity.type
_entity.pdbx_description
1 polymer ?
#
loop_
_entity_poly.entity_id
_entity_poly.type
_entity_poly.pdbx_seq_one_letter_code
_entity_poly.pdbx_strand_id
1 'polypeptide(L)'
;MADKKIAESVGYELPADSAVLQDLGFQGFEVADVETLMPHKKPRGRELTPFEKAVNRIISRSRVYVEHAISSIKRCRAVRDSLRLIRAEMSDMVMEIACGLHNLRLRLYPWQKVPMPGEPW
;
A
#
# COMPACT_ATOMS: atom_id res chain seq x y z
N MET A 1 10.70 15.18 7.05
CA MET A 1 9.85 14.59 8.10
C MET A 1 9.72 13.10 7.79
N ALA A 2 9.74 12.20 8.77
CA ALA A 2 9.64 10.77 8.51
C ALA A 2 8.19 10.37 8.19
N ASP A 3 7.97 9.48 7.23
CA ASP A 3 6.63 9.09 6.74
C ASP A 3 5.69 8.63 7.87
N LYS A 4 6.23 7.93 8.87
CA LYS A 4 5.49 7.53 10.07
C LYS A 4 4.88 8.72 10.82
N LYS A 5 5.62 9.82 10.99
CA LYS A 5 5.12 11.01 11.71
C LYS A 5 3.99 11.70 10.95
N ILE A 6 4.05 11.66 9.61
CA ILE A 6 2.97 12.20 8.77
C ILE A 6 1.74 11.32 8.96
N ALA A 7 1.87 10.00 8.89
CA ALA A 7 0.77 9.07 9.13
C ALA A 7 0.13 9.24 10.51
N GLU A 8 0.92 9.42 11.56
CA GLU A 8 0.43 9.70 12.92
C GLU A 8 -0.36 11.01 13.00
N SER A 9 0.05 12.04 12.23
CA SER A 9 -0.63 13.33 12.23
C SER A 9 -1.98 13.34 11.51
N VAL A 10 -2.25 12.35 10.65
CA VAL A 10 -3.50 12.25 9.89
C VAL A 10 -4.66 11.76 10.77
N GLY A 11 -4.39 10.92 11.78
CA GLY A 11 -5.43 10.37 12.65
C GLY A 11 -6.40 9.46 11.89
N TYR A 12 -5.88 8.40 11.25
CA TYR A 12 -6.71 7.49 10.45
C TYR A 12 -7.85 6.87 11.24
N GLU A 13 -9.07 7.00 10.72
CA GLU A 13 -10.24 6.24 11.14
C GLU A 13 -10.51 5.16 10.08
N LEU A 14 -10.34 3.90 10.46
CA LEU A 14 -10.60 2.76 9.59
C LEU A 14 -11.80 1.97 10.12
N PRO A 15 -12.55 1.27 9.27
CA PRO A 15 -13.62 0.40 9.73
C PRO A 15 -13.08 -0.64 10.72
N ALA A 16 -13.81 -0.88 11.81
CA ALA A 16 -13.47 -1.91 12.78
C ALA A 16 -13.28 -3.27 12.08
N ASP A 17 -12.38 -4.09 12.62
CA ASP A 17 -12.01 -5.41 12.09
C ASP A 17 -11.35 -5.40 10.70
N SER A 18 -10.88 -4.24 10.24
CA SER A 18 -10.07 -4.15 9.02
C SER A 18 -8.69 -4.74 9.23
N ALA A 19 -8.13 -5.38 8.20
CA ALA A 19 -6.74 -5.80 8.17
C ALA A 19 -5.87 -4.78 7.42
N VAL A 20 -4.84 -4.24 8.07
CA VAL A 20 -3.90 -3.27 7.51
C VAL A 20 -2.57 -3.94 7.24
N LEU A 21 -2.18 -4.00 5.96
CA LEU A 21 -0.84 -4.44 5.58
C LEU A 21 0.13 -3.26 5.67
N GLN A 22 1.07 -3.32 6.62
CA GLN A 22 1.97 -2.23 6.96
C GLN A 22 3.41 -2.54 6.56
N ASP A 23 4.13 -1.52 6.08
CA ASP A 23 5.55 -1.65 5.75
C ASP A 23 6.43 -1.49 7.00
N LEU A 24 7.63 -2.06 6.99
CA LEU A 24 8.57 -2.03 8.12
C LEU A 24 8.94 -0.61 8.55
N GLY A 25 8.88 0.37 7.64
CA GLY A 25 9.13 1.78 7.93
C GLY A 25 8.10 2.43 8.85
N PHE A 26 6.94 1.80 9.02
CA PHE A 26 5.88 2.26 9.91
C PHE A 26 5.86 1.49 11.24
N GLN A 27 6.88 0.70 11.58
CA GLN A 27 6.89 -0.08 12.82
C GLN A 27 6.52 0.79 14.05
N GLY A 28 5.54 0.31 14.83
CA GLY A 28 4.99 1.01 16.00
C GLY A 28 4.06 2.18 15.67
N PHE A 29 3.53 2.26 14.45
CA PHE A 29 2.32 3.02 14.14
C PHE A 29 1.12 2.07 14.30
N GLU A 30 0.11 2.52 15.03
CA GLU A 30 -1.07 1.74 15.39
C GLU A 30 -2.32 2.56 15.09
N VAL A 31 -3.37 1.86 14.66
CA VAL A 31 -4.72 2.41 14.48
C VAL A 31 -5.64 1.58 15.37
N ALA A 32 -6.60 2.22 16.05
CA ALA A 32 -7.51 1.51 16.93
C ALA A 32 -8.41 0.56 16.14
N ASP A 33 -8.77 -0.56 16.76
CA ASP A 33 -9.77 -1.52 16.23
C ASP A 33 -9.45 -2.14 14.86
N VAL A 34 -8.16 -2.20 14.48
CA VAL A 34 -7.70 -2.87 13.24
C VAL A 34 -6.61 -3.91 13.50
N GLU A 35 -6.59 -4.96 12.68
CA GLU A 35 -5.54 -5.97 12.67
C GLU A 35 -4.37 -5.52 11.79
N THR A 36 -3.20 -5.31 12.38
CA THR A 36 -2.00 -4.95 11.63
C THR A 36 -1.19 -6.18 11.23
N LEU A 37 -1.03 -6.36 9.92
CA LEU A 37 -0.15 -7.36 9.32
C LEU A 37 1.16 -6.70 8.90
N MET A 38 2.29 -7.23 9.37
CA MET A 38 3.62 -6.77 8.98
C MET A 38 4.51 -7.94 8.54
N PRO A 39 5.42 -7.74 7.57
CA PRO A 39 6.41 -8.73 7.23
C PRO A 39 7.39 -8.95 8.39
N HIS A 40 7.77 -10.20 8.62
CA HIS A 40 8.78 -10.57 9.61
C HIS A 40 10.15 -10.02 9.20
N LYS A 41 10.70 -9.14 10.02
CA LYS A 41 12.06 -8.61 9.87
C LYS A 41 13.07 -9.70 10.22
N LYS A 42 14.10 -9.88 9.37
CA LYS A 42 15.20 -10.81 9.67
C LYS A 42 15.93 -10.37 10.95
N PRO A 43 16.04 -11.24 11.98
CA PRO A 43 16.80 -10.94 13.18
C PRO A 43 18.31 -10.87 12.89
N ARG A 44 19.02 -10.01 13.62
CA ARG A 44 20.47 -9.84 13.43
C ARG A 44 21.21 -11.15 13.74
N GLY A 45 22.00 -11.64 12.79
CA GLY A 45 22.79 -12.88 12.95
C GLY A 45 21.99 -14.18 12.92
N ARG A 46 20.69 -14.14 12.58
CA ARG A 46 19.83 -15.33 12.49
C ARG A 46 19.04 -15.33 11.18
N GLU A 47 18.49 -16.49 10.83
CA GLU A 47 17.59 -16.64 9.68
C GLU A 47 16.12 -16.54 10.08
N LEU A 48 15.28 -16.19 9.10
CA LEU A 48 13.84 -16.37 9.21
C LEU A 48 13.52 -17.87 9.17
N THR A 49 12.60 -18.28 10.04
CA THR A 49 12.03 -19.63 10.03
C THR A 49 11.29 -19.91 8.72
N PRO A 50 11.09 -21.18 8.34
CA PRO A 50 10.31 -21.53 7.16
C PRO A 50 8.88 -20.95 7.18
N PHE A 51 8.27 -20.89 8.36
CA PHE A 51 6.94 -20.30 8.56
C PHE A 51 6.94 -18.79 8.30
N GLU A 52 7.87 -18.04 8.90
CA GLU A 52 8.00 -16.59 8.65
C GLU A 52 8.31 -16.28 7.19
N LYS A 53 9.12 -17.12 6.52
CA LYS A 53 9.38 -17.01 5.08
C LYS A 53 8.09 -17.21 4.26
N ALA A 54 7.23 -18.16 4.66
CA ALA A 54 5.95 -18.38 4.00
C ALA A 54 4.99 -17.18 4.17
N VAL A 55 4.88 -16.64 5.38
CA VAL A 55 4.08 -15.43 5.67
C VAL A 55 4.58 -14.24 4.84
N ASN A 56 5.90 -13.99 4.84
CA ASN A 56 6.50 -12.92 4.04
C ASN A 56 6.27 -13.10 2.55
N ARG A 57 6.18 -14.34 2.05
CA ARG A 57 5.89 -14.63 0.65
C ARG A 57 4.46 -14.25 0.27
N ILE A 58 3.49 -14.51 1.15
CA ILE A 58 2.09 -14.09 0.94
C ILE A 58 2.02 -12.56 0.93
N ILE A 59 2.61 -11.91 1.93
CA ILE A 59 2.66 -10.45 2.03
C ILE A 59 3.31 -9.82 0.77
N SER A 60 4.46 -10.36 0.35
CA SER A 60 5.18 -9.86 -0.84
C SER A 60 4.35 -9.98 -2.11
N ARG A 61 3.56 -11.06 -2.27
CA ARG A 61 2.65 -11.21 -3.42
C ARG A 61 1.57 -10.15 -3.43
N SER A 62 0.97 -9.84 -2.27
CA SER A 62 -0.03 -8.77 -2.16
C SER A 62 0.56 -7.40 -2.49
N ARG A 63 1.79 -7.12 -2.05
CA ARG A 63 2.50 -5.85 -2.36
C ARG A 63 2.69 -5.61 -3.84
N VAL A 64 2.93 -6.65 -4.65
CA VAL A 64 3.10 -6.51 -6.11
C VAL A 64 1.89 -5.83 -6.74
N TYR A 65 0.66 -6.22 -6.36
CA TYR A 65 -0.56 -5.59 -6.87
C TYR A 65 -0.69 -4.13 -6.43
N VAL A 66 -0.36 -3.84 -5.17
CA VAL A 66 -0.37 -2.47 -4.64
C VAL A 66 0.65 -1.60 -5.37
N GLU A 67 1.85 -2.10 -5.60
CA GLU A 67 2.91 -1.39 -6.34
C GLU A 67 2.52 -1.17 -7.80
N HIS A 68 1.84 -2.12 -8.45
CA HIS A 68 1.28 -1.92 -9.78
C HIS A 68 0.20 -0.84 -9.81
N ALA A 69 -0.68 -0.78 -8.81
CA ALA A 69 -1.69 0.27 -8.69
C ALA A 69 -1.01 1.65 -8.50
N ILE A 70 -0.09 1.77 -7.56
CA ILE A 70 0.69 3.00 -7.30
C ILE A 70 1.45 3.43 -8.55
N SER A 71 2.10 2.49 -9.25
CA SER A 71 2.80 2.77 -10.51
C SER A 71 1.85 3.27 -11.60
N SER A 72 0.64 2.71 -11.68
CA SER A 72 -0.39 3.21 -12.59
C SER A 72 -0.87 4.61 -12.21
N ILE A 73 -1.07 4.91 -10.93
CA ILE A 73 -1.49 6.23 -10.44
C ILE A 73 -0.41 7.28 -10.79
N LYS A 74 0.86 6.94 -10.59
CA LYS A 74 2.04 7.78 -10.93
C LYS A 74 2.24 7.99 -12.44
N ARG A 75 1.39 7.45 -13.31
CA ARG A 75 1.31 7.90 -14.72
C ARG A 75 0.83 9.34 -14.80
N CYS A 76 0.02 9.78 -13.84
CA CYS A 76 -0.27 11.20 -13.65
C CYS A 76 1.00 11.90 -13.15
N ARG A 77 1.63 12.70 -14.01
CA ARG A 77 2.89 13.38 -13.68
C ARG A 77 2.76 14.36 -12.52
N ALA A 78 1.58 14.90 -12.26
CA ALA A 78 1.34 15.75 -11.10
C ALA A 78 1.51 15.01 -9.76
N VAL A 79 1.33 13.67 -9.74
CA VAL A 79 1.59 12.82 -8.56
C VAL A 79 3.02 12.31 -8.54
N ARG A 80 3.63 12.08 -9.70
CA ARG A 80 5.01 11.55 -9.80
C ARG A 80 6.07 12.64 -9.58
N ASP A 81 5.88 13.78 -10.21
CA ASP A 81 6.82 14.89 -10.21
C ASP A 81 6.47 15.85 -9.06
N SER A 82 7.40 16.75 -8.72
CA SER A 82 7.16 17.72 -7.65
C SER A 82 6.03 18.68 -8.01
N LEU A 83 4.92 18.60 -7.27
CA LEU A 83 3.83 19.56 -7.36
C LEU A 83 4.27 20.90 -6.78
N ARG A 84 4.47 21.90 -7.65
CA ARG A 84 4.88 23.26 -7.24
C ARG A 84 3.73 24.14 -6.75
N LEU A 85 2.50 23.63 -6.84
CA LEU A 85 1.31 24.31 -6.34
C LEU A 85 1.20 24.11 -4.83
N ILE A 86 1.76 25.05 -4.08
CA ILE A 86 1.77 25.02 -2.61
C ILE A 86 0.52 25.73 -2.11
N ARG A 87 -0.59 25.01 -2.06
CA ARG A 87 -1.82 25.40 -1.37
C ARG A 87 -2.30 24.20 -0.56
N ALA A 88 -2.96 24.47 0.58
CA ALA A 88 -3.54 23.42 1.40
C ALA A 88 -4.44 22.51 0.55
N GLU A 89 -4.44 21.22 0.85
CA GLU A 89 -5.29 20.18 0.24
C GLU A 89 -5.05 19.90 -1.26
N MET A 90 -4.25 20.70 -1.96
CA MET A 90 -4.03 20.51 -3.40
C MET A 90 -3.30 19.20 -3.72
N SER A 91 -2.35 18.78 -2.86
CA SER A 91 -1.68 17.49 -3.02
C SER A 91 -2.66 16.33 -2.95
N ASP A 92 -3.60 16.42 -2.01
CA ASP A 92 -4.54 15.35 -1.69
C ASP A 92 -5.61 15.28 -2.79
N MET A 93 -6.14 16.43 -3.22
CA MET A 93 -7.05 16.51 -4.37
C MET A 93 -6.41 15.96 -5.66
N VAL A 94 -5.13 16.28 -5.92
CA VAL A 94 -4.41 15.73 -7.09
C VAL A 94 -4.27 14.21 -6.99
N MET A 95 -3.99 13.69 -5.79
CA MET A 95 -3.91 12.26 -5.54
C MET A 95 -5.27 11.57 -5.75
N GLU A 96 -6.34 12.13 -5.20
CA GLU A 96 -7.72 11.63 -5.37
C GLU A 96 -8.14 11.57 -6.84
N ILE A 97 -7.88 12.63 -7.60
CA ILE A 97 -8.16 12.67 -9.04
C ILE A 97 -7.36 11.58 -9.77
N ALA A 98 -6.08 11.40 -9.44
CA ALA A 98 -5.25 10.38 -10.06
C ALA A 98 -5.72 8.95 -9.72
N CYS A 99 -6.15 8.70 -8.48
CA CYS A 99 -6.81 7.46 -8.07
C CYS A 99 -8.11 7.24 -8.83
N GLY A 100 -8.94 8.27 -8.99
CA GLY A 100 -10.18 8.22 -9.78
C GLY A 100 -9.93 7.85 -11.25
N LEU A 101 -8.90 8.45 -11.87
CA LEU A 101 -8.48 8.13 -13.23
C LEU A 101 -7.98 6.68 -13.36
N HIS A 102 -7.22 6.19 -12.37
CA HIS A 102 -6.80 4.80 -12.33
C HIS A 102 -8.02 3.85 -12.23
N ASN A 103 -8.98 4.16 -11.36
CA ASN A 103 -10.21 3.37 -11.20
C ASN A 103 -11.07 3.38 -12.47
N LEU A 104 -11.22 4.53 -13.13
CA LEU A 104 -11.91 4.63 -14.41
C LEU A 104 -11.21 3.78 -15.48
N ARG A 105 -9.86 3.83 -15.54
CA ARG A 105 -9.08 2.99 -16.43
C ARG A 105 -9.33 1.50 -16.18
N LEU A 106 -9.36 1.06 -14.91
CA LEU A 106 -9.64 -0.34 -14.58
C LEU A 106 -11.05 -0.79 -14.95
N ARG A 107 -12.04 0.11 -14.90
CA ARG A 107 -13.41 -0.19 -15.37
C ARG A 107 -13.45 -0.42 -16.88
N LEU A 108 -12.68 0.36 -17.65
CA LEU A 108 -12.62 0.25 -19.11
C LEU A 108 -11.70 -0.89 -19.58
N TYR A 109 -10.60 -1.08 -18.87
CA TYR A 109 -9.55 -2.07 -19.17
C TYR A 109 -9.14 -2.79 -17.88
N PRO A 110 -9.95 -3.75 -17.41
CA PRO A 110 -9.63 -4.52 -16.22
C PRO A 110 -8.29 -5.24 -16.37
N TRP A 111 -7.54 -5.35 -15.27
CA TRP A 111 -6.40 -6.26 -15.26
C TRP A 111 -6.91 -7.68 -15.52
N GLN A 112 -6.21 -8.40 -16.38
CA GLN A 112 -6.49 -9.82 -16.56
C GLN A 112 -6.34 -10.50 -15.20
N LYS A 113 -7.35 -11.26 -14.80
CA LYS A 113 -7.25 -12.11 -13.63
C LYS A 113 -6.09 -13.06 -13.89
N VAL A 114 -5.02 -12.94 -13.11
CA VAL A 114 -4.01 -13.98 -13.05
C VAL A 114 -4.64 -15.07 -12.19
N PRO A 115 -4.84 -16.30 -12.70
CA PRO A 115 -5.41 -17.38 -11.90
C PRO A 115 -4.55 -17.59 -10.65
N MET A 116 -5.23 -17.72 -9.52
CA MET A 116 -4.55 -18.01 -8.26
C MET A 116 -3.95 -19.43 -8.34
N PRO A 117 -2.87 -19.75 -7.60
CA PRO A 117 -2.30 -21.09 -7.61
C PRO A 117 -3.38 -22.15 -7.26
N GLY A 118 -3.77 -22.96 -8.24
CA GLY A 118 -4.83 -23.98 -8.11
C GLY A 118 -6.07 -23.75 -8.98
N GLU A 119 -6.22 -22.60 -9.64
CA GLU A 119 -7.27 -22.38 -10.63
C GLU A 119 -6.78 -22.72 -12.05
N PRO A 120 -7.62 -23.34 -12.90
CA PRO A 120 -7.27 -23.59 -14.30
C PRO A 120 -7.15 -22.28 -15.08
N TRP A 121 -6.21 -22.25 -16.04
CA TRP A 121 -5.96 -21.14 -16.95
C TRP A 121 -7.10 -20.92 -17.95
#